data_AF-A0A0N4W5Z6-F1
#
_entry.id   AF-A0A0N4W5Z6-F1
#
_cell.length_a   1.000
_cell.length_b   1.000
_cell.length_c   1.000
_cell.angle_alpha   90.00
_cell.angle_beta   90.00
_cell.angle_gamma   90.00
#
_symmetry.space_group_name_H-M   'P 1'
#
loop_
_entity.id
_entity.type
_entity.pdbx_description
1 polymer ?
#
loop_
_entity_poly.entity_id
_entity_poly.type
_entity_poly.pdbx_seq_one_letter_code
_entity_poly.pdbx_strand_id
1 'polypeptide(L)'
;MLFLDIVDGVIAIREGNLAIGILKMFEEEHIVLEGAGAIGPAALLSGNIEGLSGKRVVCILSGGNIDSSLMGRTIEKGLAIDDRLIQVIVTVPDMVGGFAELFEIFAENGSSIVEFLTVSPTAHSQ
;
A
#
# COMPACT_ATOMS: atom_id res chain seq x y z
N MET A 1 -12.54 24.95 -25.11
CA MET A 1 -11.08 25.06 -25.34
C MET A 1 -10.48 23.78 -24.80
N LEU A 2 -10.11 22.84 -25.67
CA LEU A 2 -9.58 21.53 -25.25
C LEU A 2 -8.08 21.70 -24.99
N PHE A 3 -7.66 21.48 -23.75
CA PHE A 3 -6.27 21.53 -23.28
C PHE A 3 -5.35 20.46 -23.91
N LEU A 4 -5.83 19.69 -24.89
CA LEU A 4 -5.11 18.55 -25.45
C LEU A 4 -3.92 18.96 -26.32
N ASP A 5 -3.94 20.16 -26.90
CA ASP A 5 -2.88 20.61 -27.83
C ASP A 5 -1.51 20.85 -27.15
N ILE A 6 -1.47 20.83 -25.80
CA ILE A 6 -0.25 20.98 -24.99
C ILE A 6 0.10 19.71 -24.19
N VAL A 7 -0.61 18.60 -24.41
CA VAL A 7 -0.39 17.34 -23.69
C VAL A 7 0.32 16.35 -24.61
N ASP A 8 1.58 16.03 -24.29
CA ASP A 8 2.38 15.08 -25.07
C ASP A 8 1.93 13.62 -24.87
N GLY A 9 1.26 13.32 -23.76
CA GLY A 9 0.81 11.96 -23.46
C GLY A 9 0.02 11.84 -22.17
N VAL A 10 -0.65 10.70 -22.03
CA VAL A 10 -1.40 10.30 -20.83
C VAL A 10 -1.06 8.85 -20.53
N ILE A 11 -0.85 8.55 -19.26
CA ILE A 11 -0.65 7.18 -18.79
C ILE A 11 -1.67 6.84 -17.71
N ALA A 12 -2.05 5.57 -17.66
CA ALA A 12 -2.86 5.03 -16.57
C ALA A 12 -1.95 4.42 -15.52
N ILE A 13 -2.33 4.57 -14.25
CA ILE A 13 -1.64 3.96 -13.12
C ILE A 13 -2.60 3.07 -12.35
N ARG A 14 -2.07 1.94 -11.86
CA ARG A 14 -2.81 1.02 -11.00
C ARG A 14 -2.90 1.57 -9.60
N GLU A 15 -3.98 1.26 -8.89
CA GLU A 15 -4.15 1.64 -7.48
C GLU A 15 -3.00 1.16 -6.60
N GLY A 16 -2.43 -0.01 -6.90
CA GLY A 16 -1.28 -0.52 -6.16
C GLY A 16 -0.05 0.40 -6.25
N ASN A 17 0.22 0.93 -7.45
CA ASN A 17 1.31 1.90 -7.63
C ASN A 17 1.02 3.20 -6.88
N LEU A 18 -0.26 3.57 -6.73
CA LEU A 18 -0.65 4.74 -5.97
C LEU A 18 -0.36 4.58 -4.48
N ALA A 19 -0.65 3.41 -3.92
CA ALA A 19 -0.32 3.07 -2.54
C ALA A 19 1.20 3.11 -2.30
N ILE A 20 2.00 2.58 -3.23
CA ILE A 20 3.47 2.68 -3.20
C ILE A 20 3.93 4.15 -3.28
N GLY A 21 3.34 4.95 -4.17
CA GLY A 21 3.66 6.38 -4.27
C GLY A 21 3.39 7.13 -2.97
N ILE A 22 2.26 6.89 -2.32
CA ILE A 22 1.92 7.49 -1.02
C ILE A 22 2.90 7.02 0.07
N LEU A 23 3.17 5.71 0.13
CA LEU A 23 4.10 5.12 1.09
C LEU A 23 5.49 5.76 0.97
N LYS A 24 6.03 5.84 -0.25
CA LYS A 24 7.38 6.35 -0.51
C LYS A 24 7.50 7.84 -0.22
N MET A 25 6.51 8.64 -0.63
CA MET A 25 6.51 10.06 -0.31
C MET A 25 6.42 10.32 1.20
N PHE A 26 5.74 9.44 1.94
CA PHE A 26 5.69 9.53 3.40
C PHE A 26 7.00 9.08 4.08
N GLU A 27 7.55 7.93 3.69
CA GLU A 27 8.74 7.35 4.31
C GLU A 27 10.04 8.10 3.96
N GLU A 28 10.19 8.52 2.71
CA GLU A 28 11.46 9.06 2.19
C GLU A 28 11.45 10.60 2.14
N GLU A 29 10.34 11.20 1.72
CA GLU A 29 10.24 12.65 1.54
C GLU A 29 9.50 13.36 2.69
N HIS A 30 8.91 12.59 3.61
CA HIS A 30 8.09 13.12 4.72
C HIS A 30 6.92 14.01 4.28
N ILE A 31 6.36 13.73 3.09
CA ILE A 31 5.23 14.46 2.51
C ILE A 31 3.97 13.60 2.63
N VAL A 32 2.90 14.22 3.13
CA VAL A 32 1.58 13.60 3.18
C VAL A 32 0.82 13.92 1.89
N LEU A 33 0.38 12.88 1.19
CA LEU A 33 -0.37 12.98 -0.06
C LEU A 33 -1.69 12.22 0.03
N GLU A 34 -2.70 12.78 -0.65
CA GLU A 34 -3.91 12.03 -0.97
C GLU A 34 -3.76 11.29 -2.31
N GLY A 35 -4.76 10.49 -2.69
CA GLY A 35 -4.74 9.72 -3.94
C GLY A 35 -4.37 10.58 -5.16
N ALA A 36 -5.10 11.66 -5.44
CA ALA A 36 -4.80 12.52 -6.59
C ALA A 36 -3.40 13.16 -6.52
N GLY A 37 -2.97 13.59 -5.34
CA GLY A 37 -1.66 14.19 -5.12
C GLY A 37 -0.48 13.24 -5.35
N ALA A 38 -0.70 11.93 -5.18
CA ALA A 38 0.32 10.90 -5.35
C ALA A 38 0.40 10.32 -6.76
N ILE A 39 -0.47 10.72 -7.70
CA ILE A 39 -0.49 10.22 -9.08
C ILE A 39 0.87 10.42 -9.76
N GLY A 40 1.45 11.62 -9.64
CA GLY A 40 2.74 11.95 -10.25
C GLY A 40 3.90 11.11 -9.71
N PRO A 41 4.13 11.08 -8.38
CA PRO A 41 5.15 10.22 -7.79
C PRO A 41 4.95 8.73 -8.12
N ALA A 42 3.72 8.22 -8.01
CA ALA A 42 3.38 6.84 -8.32
C ALA A 42 3.70 6.47 -9.77
N ALA A 43 3.40 7.37 -10.72
CA ALA A 43 3.73 7.19 -12.12
C ALA A 43 5.25 7.11 -12.36
N LEU A 44 6.03 8.01 -11.74
CA LEU A 44 7.48 8.02 -11.86
C LEU A 44 8.11 6.75 -11.27
N LEU A 45 7.65 6.32 -10.09
CA LEU A 45 8.13 5.11 -9.42
C LEU A 45 7.75 3.83 -10.16
N SER A 46 6.64 3.84 -10.92
CA SER A 46 6.21 2.66 -11.69
C SER A 46 7.15 2.29 -12.84
N GLY A 47 8.07 3.17 -13.23
CA GLY A 47 9.00 2.94 -14.35
C GLY A 47 8.35 2.96 -15.73
N ASN A 48 7.05 3.28 -15.83
CA ASN A 48 6.28 3.24 -17.08
C ASN A 48 6.42 4.49 -17.96
N ILE A 49 7.22 5.48 -17.55
CA ILE A 49 7.49 6.68 -18.35
C ILE A 49 8.91 6.60 -18.93
N GLU A 50 8.98 6.42 -20.24
CA GLU A 50 10.25 6.34 -20.96
C GLU A 50 10.90 7.72 -21.18
N GLY A 51 12.21 7.72 -21.42
CA GLY A 51 12.92 8.93 -21.86
C GLY A 51 13.08 10.03 -20.80
N LEU A 52 12.87 9.71 -19.51
CA LEU A 52 13.12 10.63 -18.39
C LEU A 52 14.57 10.59 -17.87
N SER A 53 15.34 9.55 -18.21
CA SER A 53 16.71 9.40 -17.73
C SER A 53 17.58 10.61 -18.06
N GLY A 54 18.29 11.13 -17.05
CA GLY A 54 19.16 12.31 -17.17
C GLY A 54 18.43 13.65 -17.34
N LYS A 55 17.08 13.67 -17.35
CA LYS A 55 16.30 14.91 -17.43
C LYS A 55 15.97 15.44 -16.03
N ARG A 56 15.80 16.76 -15.96
CA ARG A 56 15.20 17.42 -14.79
C ARG A 56 13.69 17.32 -14.92
N VAL A 57 13.08 16.54 -14.04
CA VAL A 57 11.62 16.30 -14.02
C VAL A 57 11.02 17.08 -12.87
N VAL A 58 9.92 17.79 -13.13
CA VAL A 58 9.12 18.45 -12.09
C VAL A 58 7.84 17.66 -11.93
N CYS A 59 7.59 17.20 -10.71
CA CYS A 59 6.37 16.50 -10.35
C CYS A 59 5.47 17.42 -9.53
N ILE A 60 4.23 17.62 -9.98
CA ILE A 60 3.26 18.44 -9.25
C ILE A 60 2.57 17.56 -8.21
N LEU A 61 2.63 17.98 -6.95
CA LEU A 61 1.90 17.36 -5.84
C LEU A 61 0.64 18.19 -5.58
N SER A 62 -0.50 17.72 -6.09
CA SER A 62 -1.72 18.54 -6.15
C SER A 62 -2.53 18.59 -4.86
N GLY A 63 -2.30 17.69 -3.90
CA GLY A 63 -3.08 17.65 -2.67
C GLY A 63 -2.59 16.65 -1.62
N GLY A 64 -2.90 16.95 -0.37
CA GLY A 64 -2.48 16.19 0.82
C GLY A 64 -3.54 16.16 1.92
N ASN A 65 -4.81 16.42 1.56
CA ASN A 65 -5.92 16.46 2.52
C ASN A 65 -6.47 15.06 2.80
N ILE A 66 -5.64 14.24 3.45
CA ILE A 66 -5.97 12.86 3.81
C ILE A 66 -6.14 12.75 5.33
N ASP A 67 -7.17 12.05 5.78
CA ASP A 67 -7.35 11.75 7.20
C ASP A 67 -6.42 10.60 7.64
N SER A 68 -6.11 10.55 8.94
CA SER A 68 -5.17 9.57 9.50
C SER A 68 -5.61 8.11 9.31
N SER A 69 -6.91 7.84 9.26
CA SER A 69 -7.43 6.48 9.09
C SER A 69 -7.30 6.01 7.65
N LEU A 70 -7.57 6.89 6.67
CA LEU A 70 -7.33 6.59 5.26
C LEU A 70 -5.83 6.48 4.95
N MET A 71 -5.02 7.34 5.55
CA MET A 71 -3.56 7.26 5.43
C MET A 71 -3.02 5.94 5.97
N GLY A 72 -3.42 5.52 7.18
CA GLY A 72 -3.00 4.24 7.78
C GLY A 72 -3.33 3.05 6.89
N ARG A 73 -4.59 2.95 6.41
CA ARG A 73 -5.01 1.89 5.48
C ARG A 73 -4.23 1.89 4.16
N THR A 74 -3.84 3.08 3.68
CA THR A 74 -3.07 3.20 2.44
C THR A 74 -1.61 2.79 2.63
N ILE A 75 -1.02 3.12 3.79
CA ILE A 75 0.31 2.67 4.20
C ILE A 75 0.33 1.15 4.32
N GLU A 76 -0.64 0.53 4.99
CA GLU A 76 -0.76 -0.93 5.09
C GLU A 76 -0.82 -1.60 3.71
N LYS A 77 -1.65 -1.06 2.80
CA LYS A 77 -1.69 -1.53 1.40
C LYS A 77 -0.36 -1.36 0.68
N GLY A 78 0.31 -0.23 0.87
CA GLY A 78 1.63 0.02 0.31
C GLY A 78 2.65 -0.99 0.80
N LEU A 79 2.71 -1.24 2.11
CA LEU A 79 3.61 -2.24 2.71
C LEU A 79 3.33 -3.65 2.21
N ALA A 80 2.06 -3.98 1.96
CA ALA A 80 1.69 -5.28 1.40
C ALA A 80 2.13 -5.46 -0.05
N ILE A 81 2.12 -4.39 -0.85
CA ILE A 81 2.60 -4.41 -2.23
C ILE A 81 4.12 -4.37 -2.30
N ASP A 82 4.77 -3.74 -1.32
CA ASP A 82 6.24 -3.66 -1.16
C ASP A 82 6.82 -4.91 -0.47
N ASP A 83 6.05 -6.02 -0.39
CA ASP A 83 6.43 -7.30 0.22
C ASP A 83 6.92 -7.20 1.69
N ARG A 84 6.51 -6.14 2.40
CA ARG A 84 6.88 -5.84 3.80
C ARG A 84 5.79 -6.16 4.81
N LEU A 85 4.59 -6.46 4.34
CA LEU A 85 3.46 -6.86 5.18
C LEU A 85 2.70 -7.99 4.48
N ILE A 86 2.41 -9.05 5.22
CA ILE A 86 1.62 -10.17 4.71
C ILE A 86 0.43 -10.36 5.63
N GLN A 87 -0.76 -10.46 5.05
CA GLN A 87 -1.97 -10.85 5.75
C GLN A 87 -2.32 -12.28 5.40
N VAL A 88 -2.43 -13.14 6.42
CA VAL A 88 -2.85 -14.53 6.26
C VAL A 88 -4.15 -14.77 7.01
N ILE A 89 -5.04 -15.55 6.38
CA ILE A 89 -6.27 -16.03 7.01
C ILE A 89 -6.12 -17.54 7.14
N VAL A 90 -6.09 -18.00 8.39
CA VAL A 90 -5.87 -19.40 8.72
C VAL A 90 -6.98 -19.90 9.62
N THR A 91 -7.46 -21.13 9.37
CA THR A 91 -8.37 -21.82 10.28
C THR A 91 -7.55 -22.65 11.25
N VAL A 92 -7.69 -22.37 12.53
CA VAL A 92 -6.97 -23.09 13.60
C VAL A 92 -7.93 -24.10 14.23
N PRO A 93 -7.53 -25.38 14.38
CA PRO A 93 -8.35 -26.37 15.10
C PRO A 93 -8.64 -25.91 16.53
N ASP A 94 -9.89 -26.11 16.97
CA ASP A 94 -10.31 -25.81 18.35
C ASP A 94 -9.83 -26.92 19.30
N MET A 95 -8.53 -26.91 19.56
CA MET A 95 -7.86 -27.84 20.46
C MET A 95 -6.82 -27.11 21.30
N VAL A 96 -6.50 -27.68 22.46
CA VAL A 96 -5.45 -27.15 23.35
C VAL A 96 -4.13 -27.11 22.58
N GLY A 97 -3.54 -25.92 22.47
CA GLY A 97 -2.24 -25.71 21.80
C GLY A 97 -2.29 -25.30 20.33
N GLY A 98 -3.46 -25.25 19.67
CA GLY A 98 -3.53 -24.95 18.22
C GLY A 98 -2.92 -23.59 17.83
N PHE A 99 -3.15 -22.53 18.62
CA PHE A 99 -2.49 -21.24 18.39
C PHE A 99 -1.00 -21.25 18.73
N ALA A 100 -0.57 -22.08 19.68
CA ALA A 100 0.84 -22.18 20.04
C ALA A 100 1.64 -22.78 18.87
N GLU A 101 1.13 -23.85 18.25
CA GLU A 101 1.70 -24.45 17.05
C GLU A 101 1.77 -23.44 15.88
N LEU A 102 0.68 -22.67 15.66
CA LEU A 102 0.66 -21.63 14.65
C LEU A 102 1.75 -20.56 14.88
N PHE A 103 1.90 -20.08 16.10
CA PHE A 103 2.90 -19.05 16.42
C PHE A 103 4.33 -19.58 16.37
N GLU A 104 4.54 -20.86 16.70
CA GLU A 104 5.84 -21.53 16.55
C GLU A 104 6.28 -21.56 15.09
N ILE A 105 5.36 -21.87 14.16
CA ILE A 105 5.64 -21.82 12.71
C ILE A 105 6.11 -20.42 12.28
N PHE A 106 5.45 -19.34 12.74
CA PHE A 106 5.89 -17.98 12.40
C PHE A 106 7.26 -17.63 13.00
N ALA A 107 7.50 -18.05 14.25
CA ALA A 107 8.76 -17.81 14.94
C ALA A 107 9.93 -18.54 14.24
N GLU A 108 9.74 -19.78 13.82
CA GLU A 108 10.74 -20.57 13.07
C GLU A 108 11.11 -19.92 11.72
N ASN A 109 10.17 -19.21 11.10
CA ASN A 109 10.41 -18.47 9.85
C ASN A 109 10.94 -17.05 10.09
N GLY A 110 11.28 -16.68 11.32
CA GLY A 110 11.78 -15.35 11.67
C GLY A 110 10.77 -14.21 11.42
N SER A 111 9.48 -14.54 11.36
CA SER A 111 8.41 -13.58 11.08
C SER A 111 7.98 -12.86 12.35
N SER A 112 7.74 -11.55 12.25
CA SER A 112 7.16 -10.77 13.34
C SER A 112 5.65 -10.65 13.15
N ILE A 113 4.87 -10.90 14.20
CA ILE A 113 3.42 -10.75 14.19
C ILE A 113 3.08 -9.31 14.58
N VAL A 114 2.53 -8.56 13.63
CA VAL A 114 2.12 -7.16 13.86
C VAL A 114 0.72 -7.09 14.49
N GLU A 115 -0.21 -7.91 13.99
CA GLU A 115 -1.59 -7.97 14.46
C GLU A 115 -2.09 -9.42 14.41
N PHE A 116 -2.89 -9.80 15.39
CA PHE A 116 -3.53 -11.11 15.46
C PHE A 116 -5.01 -10.95 15.83
N LEU A 117 -5.89 -11.34 14.91
CA LEU A 117 -7.34 -11.27 15.07
C LEU A 117 -7.93 -12.68 15.02
N THR A 118 -8.81 -12.99 15.97
CA THR A 118 -9.55 -14.26 15.99
C THR A 118 -11.02 -14.00 15.71
N VAL A 119 -11.62 -14.89 14.92
CA VAL A 119 -13.07 -14.87 14.64
C VAL A 119 -13.61 -16.23 15.02
N SER A 120 -14.43 -16.29 16.06
CA SER A 120 -15.16 -17.50 16.40
C SER A 120 -16.32 -17.69 15.40
N PRO A 121 -16.57 -18.90 14.87
CA PRO A 121 -17.63 -19.15 13.89
C PRO A 121 -19.07 -18.87 14.38
N THR A 122 -19.26 -18.52 15.65
CA THR A 122 -20.57 -18.38 16.29
C THR A 122 -21.10 -16.94 16.23
N ALA A 123 -21.71 -16.60 15.11
CA ALA A 123 -22.85 -15.67 15.07
C ALA A 123 -23.53 -15.73 13.69
N HIS A 124 -24.22 -16.82 13.33
CA HIS A 124 -25.36 -16.86 12.40
C HIS A 124 -26.16 -18.14 12.67
N SER A 125 -26.91 -18.10 13.77
CA SER A 125 -28.09 -18.94 13.98
C SER A 125 -29.11 -18.10 14.76
N GLN A 126 -29.65 -17.09 14.07
CA GLN A 126 -31.03 -16.58 14.17
C GLN A 126 -31.27 -15.54 13.08
#